data_AF-A0ABD7F3M8-F1
#
_entry.id   AF-A0ABD7F3M8-F1
#
_cell.length_a   1.000
_cell.length_b   1.000
_cell.length_c   1.000
_cell.angle_alpha   90.00
_cell.angle_beta   90.00
_cell.angle_gamma   90.00
#
_symmetry.space_group_name_H-M   'P 1'
#
loop_
_entity.id
_entity.type
_entity.pdbx_description
1 polymer ?
#
loop_
_entity_poly.entity_id
_entity_poly.type
_entity_poly.pdbx_seq_one_letter_code
_entity_poly.pdbx_strand_id
1 'polypeptide(L)'
;MNSFMQQSRAYLKSLYPCGCFDDDTPVLTKDGAKRIVEIKEGDLVLARNEETGEIAYKPVKRVFVVPNRRIYLLKTIDSTGKENTIEVSDDHPFWVVDKKWVESIDLKVGDQLLDANNQVHKVVSFTETDRVETTYNLEVEGYHTYFAGDANMWVHNCNLKNVYNGIKNAPNYPAGFKAIQDGKTFNTVKNQDVLKGLREHEAGVWKKVYSDGYASNGAKVSIHYFQSQSGKVFDVKVKNGWSNK
;
A
#
# COMPACT_ATOMS: atom_id res chain seq x y z
N MET A 1 3.53 -13.34 -25.04
CA MET A 1 3.31 -13.11 -23.59
C MET A 1 2.05 -12.27 -23.41
N ASN A 2 1.12 -12.72 -22.58
CA ASN A 2 -0.27 -12.25 -22.55
C ASN A 2 -0.42 -10.78 -22.09
N SER A 3 -0.88 -9.91 -22.99
CA SER A 3 -1.22 -8.49 -22.77
C SER A 3 -2.13 -8.26 -21.56
N PHE A 4 -3.00 -9.21 -21.24
CA PHE A 4 -3.90 -9.19 -20.09
C PHE A 4 -3.18 -9.22 -18.73
N MET A 5 -2.06 -9.97 -18.62
CA MET A 5 -1.27 -10.04 -17.39
C MET A 5 -0.44 -8.77 -17.14
N GLN A 6 -0.06 -8.03 -18.19
CA GLN A 6 0.63 -6.74 -18.04
C GLN A 6 -0.34 -5.63 -17.60
N GLN A 7 -1.57 -5.59 -18.16
CA GLN A 7 -2.59 -4.64 -17.72
C GLN A 7 -3.04 -4.88 -16.28
N SER A 8 -3.19 -6.13 -15.84
CA SER A 8 -3.55 -6.43 -14.44
C SER A 8 -2.46 -6.04 -13.44
N ARG A 9 -1.18 -6.24 -13.78
CA ARG A 9 -0.03 -5.82 -12.95
C ARG A 9 0.10 -4.30 -12.83
N ALA A 10 -0.08 -3.57 -13.93
CA ALA A 10 -0.09 -2.10 -13.90
C ALA A 10 -1.31 -1.53 -13.15
N TYR A 11 -2.45 -2.22 -13.22
CA TYR A 11 -3.66 -1.87 -12.48
C TYR A 11 -3.50 -2.07 -10.96
N LEU A 12 -2.88 -3.19 -10.53
CA LEU A 12 -2.56 -3.45 -9.13
C LEU A 12 -1.56 -2.43 -8.56
N LYS A 13 -0.54 -2.03 -9.33
CA LYS A 13 0.42 -0.97 -8.94
C LYS A 13 -0.25 0.38 -8.68
N SER A 14 -1.35 0.70 -9.38
CA SER A 14 -2.11 1.94 -9.16
C SER A 14 -3.13 1.85 -8.00
N LEU A 15 -3.50 0.64 -7.59
CA LEU A 15 -4.42 0.40 -6.48
C LEU A 15 -3.70 0.28 -5.14
N TYR A 16 -2.43 -0.10 -5.20
CA TYR A 16 -1.59 -0.45 -4.08
C TYR A 16 -0.21 0.20 -4.29
N PRO A 17 0.00 1.49 -3.94
CA PRO A 17 1.35 2.02 -3.78
C PRO A 17 1.99 1.29 -2.60
N CYS A 18 2.57 0.13 -2.89
CA CYS A 18 3.22 -0.71 -1.90
C CYS A 18 4.64 -0.21 -1.71
N GLY A 19 4.91 0.33 -0.52
CA GLY A 19 6.19 0.13 0.13
C GLY A 19 6.64 -1.31 -0.04
N CYS A 20 7.90 -1.56 -0.40
CA CYS A 20 8.41 -2.92 -0.54
C CYS A 20 9.86 -3.00 -0.06
N PHE A 21 10.31 -4.22 0.21
CA PHE A 21 11.68 -4.55 0.61
C PHE A 21 12.38 -5.41 -0.45
N ASP A 22 13.70 -5.45 -0.45
CA ASP A 22 14.47 -6.41 -1.25
C ASP A 22 14.15 -7.88 -0.86
N ASP A 23 14.64 -8.86 -1.63
CA ASP A 23 14.32 -10.27 -1.42
C ASP A 23 14.94 -10.87 -0.14
N ASP A 24 16.08 -10.34 0.30
CA ASP A 24 16.81 -10.84 1.47
C ASP A 24 16.33 -10.27 2.80
N THR A 25 15.48 -9.22 2.78
CA THR A 25 14.93 -8.62 4.02
C THR A 25 14.29 -9.69 4.91
N PRO A 26 14.78 -9.88 6.16
CA PRO A 26 14.20 -10.84 7.09
C PRO A 26 12.87 -10.32 7.65
N VAL A 27 11.93 -11.23 7.84
CA VAL A 27 10.64 -11.02 8.49
C VAL A 27 10.55 -11.91 9.71
N LEU A 28 10.09 -11.36 10.83
CA LEU A 28 9.98 -12.10 12.08
C LEU A 28 8.77 -13.06 12.03
N THR A 29 9.02 -14.36 11.98
CA THR A 29 8.00 -15.41 11.97
C THR A 29 7.97 -16.18 13.29
N LYS A 30 6.95 -17.02 13.49
CA LYS A 30 6.86 -17.90 14.68
C LYS A 30 8.05 -18.85 14.83
N ASP A 31 8.69 -19.21 13.71
CA ASP A 31 9.78 -20.19 13.65
C ASP A 31 11.15 -19.50 13.56
N GLY A 32 11.20 -18.17 13.74
CA GLY A 32 12.39 -17.34 13.62
C GLY A 32 12.35 -16.38 12.43
N ALA A 33 13.45 -15.68 12.17
CA ALA A 33 13.57 -14.80 11.02
C ALA A 33 13.61 -15.61 9.73
N LYS A 34 12.82 -15.18 8.74
CA LYS A 34 12.73 -15.81 7.42
C LYS A 34 12.77 -14.73 6.35
N ARG A 35 13.50 -14.95 5.25
CA ARG A 35 13.60 -13.95 4.17
C ARG A 35 12.22 -13.70 3.56
N ILE A 36 11.93 -12.45 3.21
CA ILE A 36 10.61 -12.06 2.73
C ILE A 36 10.22 -12.80 1.44
N VAL A 37 11.20 -13.14 0.58
CA VAL A 37 10.98 -13.93 -0.64
C VAL A 37 10.55 -15.37 -0.37
N GLU A 38 10.83 -15.89 0.83
CA GLU A 38 10.49 -17.26 1.23
C GLU A 38 9.12 -17.33 1.95
N ILE A 39 8.59 -16.19 2.38
CA ILE A 39 7.29 -16.08 3.04
C ILE A 39 6.17 -16.46 2.08
N LYS A 40 5.20 -17.23 2.56
CA LYS A 40 4.04 -17.68 1.78
C LYS A 40 2.74 -17.30 2.48
N GLU A 41 1.65 -17.27 1.71
CA GLU A 41 0.31 -17.16 2.28
C GLU A 41 0.07 -18.27 3.31
N GLY A 42 -0.45 -17.89 4.47
CA GLY A 42 -0.64 -18.77 5.62
C GLY A 42 0.54 -18.83 6.59
N ASP A 43 1.74 -18.38 6.21
CA ASP A 43 2.86 -18.27 7.16
C ASP A 43 2.49 -17.29 8.28
N LEU A 44 2.89 -17.60 9.50
CA LEU A 44 2.61 -16.80 10.68
C LEU A 44 3.74 -15.82 10.96
N VAL A 45 3.47 -14.53 10.78
CA VAL A 45 4.41 -13.43 11.04
C VAL A 45 4.02 -12.68 12.30
N LEU A 46 5.00 -12.17 13.04
CA LEU A 46 4.74 -11.31 14.18
C LEU A 46 4.20 -9.97 13.67
N ALA A 47 3.08 -9.54 14.24
CA ALA A 47 2.41 -8.29 13.87
C ALA A 47 1.95 -7.55 15.12
N ARG A 48 1.73 -6.25 14.98
CA ARG A 48 1.19 -5.42 16.06
C ARG A 48 -0.05 -4.67 15.60
N ASN A 49 -1.13 -4.78 16.35
CA ASN A 49 -2.35 -4.04 16.09
C ASN A 49 -2.11 -2.55 16.37
N GLU A 50 -2.38 -1.68 15.40
CA GLU A 50 -2.14 -0.24 15.53
C GLU A 50 -3.01 0.41 16.63
N GLU A 51 -4.26 -0.02 16.78
CA GLU A 51 -5.22 0.60 17.70
C GLU A 51 -5.02 0.16 19.16
N THR A 52 -4.76 -1.12 19.36
CA THR A 52 -4.69 -1.74 20.69
C THR A 52 -3.27 -1.97 21.18
N GLY A 53 -2.28 -1.94 20.28
CA GLY A 53 -0.89 -2.29 20.58
C GLY A 53 -0.66 -3.80 20.79
N GLU A 54 -1.70 -4.64 20.66
CA GLU A 54 -1.59 -6.09 20.81
C GLU A 54 -0.57 -6.66 19.81
N ILE A 55 0.40 -7.44 20.31
CA ILE A 55 1.36 -8.15 19.49
C ILE A 55 0.94 -9.63 19.42
N ALA A 56 0.78 -10.14 18.20
CA ALA A 56 0.41 -11.53 17.97
C ALA A 56 0.96 -12.05 16.64
N TYR A 57 1.12 -13.36 16.55
CA TYR A 57 1.38 -14.02 15.28
C TYR A 57 0.10 -14.06 14.45
N LYS A 58 0.16 -13.53 13.23
CA LYS A 58 -0.96 -13.46 12.29
C LYS A 58 -0.57 -14.09 10.96
N PRO A 59 -1.53 -14.75 10.27
CA PRO A 59 -1.25 -15.33 8.97
C PRO A 59 -1.08 -14.24 7.92
N VAL A 60 -0.10 -14.45 7.05
CA VAL A 60 0.04 -13.69 5.81
C VAL A 60 -1.12 -14.05 4.89
N LYS A 61 -1.91 -13.05 4.49
CA LYS A 61 -3.02 -13.19 3.56
C LYS A 61 -2.60 -13.13 2.10
N ARG A 62 -1.59 -12.30 1.79
CA ARG A 62 -1.07 -12.15 0.45
C ARG A 62 0.40 -11.78 0.50
N VAL A 63 1.15 -12.25 -0.50
CA VAL A 63 2.50 -11.78 -0.80
C VAL A 63 2.45 -10.95 -2.07
N PHE A 64 2.93 -9.71 -2.00
CA PHE A 64 3.07 -8.82 -3.15
C PHE A 64 4.47 -8.91 -3.71
N VAL A 65 4.58 -9.00 -5.02
CA VAL A 65 5.85 -9.03 -5.76
C VAL A 65 5.82 -7.91 -6.80
N VAL A 66 6.70 -6.92 -6.65
CA VAL A 66 6.68 -5.68 -7.43
C VAL A 66 8.03 -5.51 -8.15
N PRO A 67 8.09 -5.71 -9.48
CA PRO A 67 9.34 -5.54 -10.22
C PRO A 67 9.65 -4.07 -10.50
N ASN A 68 10.92 -3.80 -10.82
CA ASN A 68 11.44 -2.51 -11.27
C ASN A 68 11.23 -1.38 -10.26
N ARG A 69 11.59 -1.62 -8.99
CA ARG A 69 11.57 -0.60 -7.93
C ARG A 69 13.00 -0.15 -7.62
N ARG A 70 13.19 1.16 -7.47
CA ARG A 70 14.45 1.73 -6.97
C ARG A 70 14.65 1.31 -5.53
N ILE A 71 15.88 0.97 -5.18
CA ILE A 71 16.26 0.55 -3.83
C ILE A 71 16.97 1.70 -3.11
N TYR A 72 16.57 1.94 -1.88
CA TYR A 72 17.19 2.88 -0.95
C TYR A 72 17.75 2.11 0.23
N LEU A 73 18.88 2.59 0.75
CA LEU A 73 19.49 2.06 1.96
C LEU A 73 19.11 2.94 3.14
N LEU A 74 18.31 2.40 4.06
CA LEU A 74 18.03 3.01 5.35
C LEU A 74 19.03 2.44 6.38
N LYS A 75 19.73 3.33 7.06
CA LYS A 75 20.61 3.00 8.18
C LYS A 75 20.04 3.53 9.48
N THR A 76 20.11 2.73 10.52
CA THR A 76 19.70 3.09 11.87
C THR A 76 20.75 2.67 12.90
N ILE A 77 20.71 3.26 14.09
CA ILE A 77 21.55 2.87 15.22
C ILE A 77 20.69 2.64 16.46
N ASP A 78 20.93 1.55 17.16
CA ASP A 78 20.23 1.25 18.42
C ASP A 78 20.88 1.93 19.63
N SER A 79 20.31 1.73 20.81
CA SER A 79 20.81 2.31 22.07
C SER A 79 22.19 1.78 22.51
N THR A 80 22.63 0.65 21.96
CA THR A 80 23.96 0.06 22.22
C THR A 80 25.02 0.59 21.26
N GLY A 81 24.62 1.35 20.24
CA GLY A 81 25.50 1.84 19.20
C GLY A 81 25.65 0.88 18.01
N LYS A 82 24.86 -0.20 17.94
CA LYS A 82 24.89 -1.14 16.81
C LYS A 82 24.18 -0.53 15.61
N GLU A 83 24.85 -0.48 14.47
CA GLU A 83 24.26 -0.09 13.19
C GLU A 83 23.41 -1.24 12.62
N ASN A 84 22.24 -0.91 12.10
CA ASN A 84 21.36 -1.82 11.37
C ASN A 84 20.97 -1.20 10.02
N THR A 85 20.82 -2.04 9.00
CA THR A 85 20.48 -1.62 7.64
C THR A 85 19.22 -2.30 7.14
N ILE A 86 18.47 -1.61 6.29
CA ILE A 86 17.34 -2.20 5.56
C ILE A 86 17.27 -1.59 4.16
N GLU A 87 17.03 -2.45 3.17
CA GLU A 87 16.91 -2.06 1.78
C GLU A 87 15.43 -1.97 1.40
N VAL A 88 14.99 -0.78 1.00
CA VAL A 88 13.57 -0.45 0.97
C VAL A 88 13.26 0.48 -0.21
N SER A 89 12.02 0.45 -0.69
CA SER A 89 11.53 1.43 -1.67
C SER A 89 11.36 2.82 -1.06
N ASP A 90 11.04 3.81 -1.89
CA ASP A 90 10.80 5.22 -1.53
C ASP A 90 9.49 5.49 -0.77
N ASP A 91 8.58 4.53 -0.70
CA ASP A 91 7.20 4.74 -0.21
C ASP A 91 6.80 3.80 0.94
N HIS A 92 7.75 3.10 1.57
CA HIS A 92 7.44 2.14 2.64
C HIS A 92 7.21 2.84 3.98
N PRO A 93 6.04 2.67 4.63
CA PRO A 93 5.77 3.33 5.91
C PRO A 93 6.49 2.62 7.06
N PHE A 94 7.26 3.39 7.82
CA PHE A 94 7.83 3.00 9.11
C PHE A 94 7.10 3.72 10.24
N TRP A 95 6.97 3.06 11.40
CA TRP A 95 6.45 3.72 12.58
C TRP A 95 7.54 4.59 13.22
N VAL A 96 7.33 5.91 13.18
CA VAL A 96 8.20 6.90 13.81
C VAL A 96 7.54 7.40 15.10
N VAL A 97 8.31 7.42 16.20
CA VAL A 97 7.88 7.99 17.49
C VAL A 97 7.41 9.44 17.26
N ASP A 98 6.25 9.79 17.83
CA ASP A 98 5.56 11.09 17.72
C ASP A 98 5.04 11.49 16.32
N LYS A 99 5.45 10.80 15.24
CA LYS A 99 4.98 11.08 13.86
C LYS A 99 4.08 9.98 13.28
N LYS A 100 4.01 8.81 13.92
CA LYS A 100 3.31 7.61 13.42
C LYS A 100 3.90 7.13 12.09
N TRP A 101 3.06 6.67 11.15
CA TRP A 101 3.49 6.18 9.85
C TRP A 101 4.08 7.28 8.98
N VAL A 102 5.38 7.16 8.70
CA VAL A 102 6.13 8.04 7.80
C VAL A 102 6.69 7.21 6.67
N GLU A 103 6.51 7.66 5.42
CA GLU A 103 7.08 6.98 4.25
C GLU A 103 8.61 7.09 4.28
N SER A 104 9.29 6.07 3.76
CA SER A 104 10.75 5.95 3.81
C SER A 104 11.48 7.15 3.21
N ILE A 105 11.00 7.72 2.10
CA ILE A 105 11.57 8.95 1.50
C ILE A 105 11.44 10.20 2.41
N ASP A 106 10.47 10.19 3.31
CA ASP A 106 10.20 11.30 4.23
C ASP A 106 10.93 11.17 5.57
N LEU A 107 11.54 10.00 5.86
CA LEU A 107 12.38 9.82 7.04
C LEU A 107 13.52 10.84 7.08
N LYS A 108 13.76 11.39 8.27
CA LYS A 108 14.84 12.35 8.52
C LYS A 108 15.84 11.79 9.51
N VAL A 109 17.10 12.21 9.36
CA VAL A 109 18.14 11.88 10.34
C VAL A 109 17.67 12.33 11.73
N GLY A 110 17.72 11.40 12.67
CA GLY A 110 17.25 11.60 14.03
C GLY A 110 15.85 11.11 14.33
N ASP A 111 15.06 10.74 13.31
CA ASP A 111 13.78 10.06 13.53
C ASP A 111 14.01 8.75 14.30
N GLN A 112 13.06 8.41 15.16
CA GLN A 112 13.14 7.27 16.07
C GLN A 112 12.13 6.21 15.62
N LEU A 113 12.63 5.07 15.17
CA LEU A 113 11.84 3.90 14.76
C LEU A 113 11.71 2.92 15.91
N LEU A 114 10.63 2.14 15.93
CA LEU A 114 10.41 1.10 16.93
C LEU A 114 10.57 -0.30 16.34
N ASP A 115 11.18 -1.20 17.10
CA ASP A 115 11.19 -2.64 16.80
C ASP A 115 10.06 -3.42 17.50
N ALA A 116 10.06 -4.74 17.30
CA ALA A 116 9.17 -5.70 17.93
C ALA A 116 9.13 -5.62 19.47
N ASN A 117 10.24 -5.23 20.10
CA ASN A 117 10.39 -5.11 21.56
C ASN A 117 10.18 -3.68 22.08
N ASN A 118 9.71 -2.75 21.23
CA ASN A 118 9.61 -1.32 21.52
C ASN A 118 10.95 -0.63 21.82
N GLN A 119 12.07 -1.20 21.36
CA GLN A 119 13.34 -0.49 21.41
C GLN A 119 13.43 0.54 20.30
N VAL A 120 14.08 1.65 20.60
CA VAL A 120 14.25 2.77 19.69
C VAL A 120 15.49 2.60 18.84
N HIS A 121 15.34 2.79 17.54
CA HIS A 121 16.41 2.81 16.55
C HIS A 121 16.40 4.17 15.86
N LYS A 122 17.50 4.92 15.96
CA LYS A 122 17.61 6.27 15.42
C LYS A 122 18.07 6.23 13.97
N VAL A 123 17.36 6.90 13.07
CA VAL A 123 17.74 7.04 11.67
C VAL A 123 19.05 7.83 11.57
N VAL A 124 20.06 7.24 10.91
CA VAL A 124 21.36 7.90 10.67
C VAL A 124 21.52 8.33 9.21
N SER A 125 20.94 7.60 8.26
CA SER A 125 20.91 7.99 6.85
C SER A 125 19.81 7.27 6.08
N PHE A 126 19.33 7.91 5.02
CA PHE A 126 18.49 7.32 3.98
C PHE A 126 19.06 7.75 2.63
N THR A 127 19.47 6.80 1.78
CA THR A 127 20.19 7.12 0.55
C THR A 127 19.74 6.25 -0.60
N GLU A 128 19.51 6.86 -1.77
CA GLU A 128 19.21 6.14 -3.01
C GLU A 128 20.43 5.33 -3.45
N THR A 129 20.22 4.07 -3.84
CA THR A 129 21.25 3.25 -4.48
C THR A 129 21.11 3.32 -6.01
N ASP A 130 22.06 2.78 -6.74
CA ASP A 130 21.98 2.63 -8.20
C ASP A 130 21.14 1.41 -8.65
N ARG A 131 20.60 0.65 -7.70
CA ARG A 131 19.89 -0.61 -7.98
C ARG A 131 18.41 -0.41 -8.24
N VAL A 132 17.91 -1.25 -9.14
CA VAL A 132 16.49 -1.39 -9.47
C VAL A 132 16.18 -2.88 -9.49
N GLU A 133 15.33 -3.33 -8.56
CA GLU A 133 15.14 -4.75 -8.29
C GLU A 133 13.66 -5.12 -8.19
N THR A 134 13.40 -6.42 -7.99
CA THR A 134 12.09 -6.92 -7.61
C THR A 134 11.98 -6.88 -6.11
N THR A 135 10.90 -6.31 -5.61
CA THR A 135 10.69 -6.11 -4.18
C THR A 135 9.41 -6.76 -3.71
N TYR A 136 9.31 -6.96 -2.40
CA TYR A 136 8.31 -7.78 -1.75
C TYR A 136 7.60 -6.99 -0.65
N ASN A 137 6.31 -7.26 -0.44
CA ASN A 137 5.54 -6.78 0.70
C ASN A 137 4.50 -7.84 1.09
N LEU A 138 3.96 -7.77 2.30
CA LEU A 138 2.98 -8.70 2.83
C LEU A 138 1.64 -7.98 3.06
N GLU A 139 0.53 -8.73 3.00
CA GLU A 139 -0.74 -8.39 3.64
C GLU A 139 -0.90 -9.30 4.86
N VAL A 140 -1.00 -8.75 6.06
CA VAL A 140 -1.10 -9.54 7.30
C VAL A 140 -2.50 -9.42 7.89
N GLU A 141 -3.11 -10.56 8.22
CA GLU A 141 -4.51 -10.61 8.66
C GLU A 141 -4.79 -9.75 9.90
N GLY A 142 -5.74 -8.82 9.75
CA GLY A 142 -6.37 -8.06 10.83
C GLY A 142 -5.50 -6.95 11.43
N TYR A 143 -4.17 -7.06 11.37
CA TYR A 143 -3.27 -6.09 12.00
C TYR A 143 -2.58 -5.17 11.01
N HIS A 144 -2.47 -5.57 9.73
CA HIS A 144 -1.95 -4.70 8.67
C HIS A 144 -0.53 -4.17 8.93
N THR A 145 0.24 -4.84 9.79
CA THR A 145 1.63 -4.52 10.09
C THR A 145 2.43 -5.81 10.26
N TYR A 146 3.75 -5.69 10.22
CA TYR A 146 4.68 -6.77 10.55
C TYR A 146 6.03 -6.18 10.98
N PHE A 147 6.98 -7.05 11.32
CA PHE A 147 8.33 -6.65 11.68
C PHE A 147 9.34 -7.17 10.67
N ALA A 148 10.19 -6.26 10.15
CA ALA A 148 11.10 -6.53 9.05
C ALA A 148 12.50 -5.91 9.23
N GLY A 149 13.48 -6.46 8.52
CA GLY A 149 14.88 -6.06 8.59
C GLY A 149 15.62 -6.64 9.79
N ASP A 150 16.94 -6.51 9.82
CA ASP A 150 17.80 -7.11 10.86
C ASP A 150 17.45 -6.67 12.28
N ALA A 151 16.89 -5.47 12.40
CA ALA A 151 16.43 -4.90 13.65
C ALA A 151 14.95 -5.16 13.96
N ASN A 152 14.22 -5.89 13.11
CA ASN A 152 12.79 -6.17 13.25
C ASN A 152 11.96 -4.89 13.42
N MET A 153 12.16 -3.92 12.53
CA MET A 153 11.47 -2.63 12.52
C MET A 153 9.97 -2.80 12.28
N TRP A 154 9.15 -2.02 12.98
CA TRP A 154 7.69 -2.03 12.81
C TRP A 154 7.29 -1.32 11.52
N VAL A 155 6.73 -2.09 10.59
CA VAL A 155 6.44 -1.65 9.23
C VAL A 155 4.98 -1.96 8.87
N HIS A 156 4.43 -1.17 7.96
CA HIS A 156 3.04 -1.31 7.54
C HIS A 156 2.92 -2.24 6.32
N ASN A 157 1.84 -3.03 6.26
CA ASN A 157 1.49 -3.86 5.10
C ASN A 157 1.12 -3.00 3.88
N CYS A 158 0.88 -3.64 2.73
CA CYS A 158 0.29 -2.93 1.60
C CYS A 158 -1.24 -2.84 1.74
N ASN A 159 -1.78 -1.61 1.87
CA ASN A 159 -3.22 -1.35 1.85
C ASN A 159 -3.63 -0.58 0.58
N LEU A 160 -4.91 -0.64 0.23
CA LEU A 160 -5.51 0.31 -0.71
C LEU A 160 -5.40 1.72 -0.10
N LYS A 161 -4.35 2.47 -0.42
CA LYS A 161 -4.27 3.90 -0.04
C LYS A 161 -5.26 4.70 -0.89
N ASN A 162 -5.68 5.88 -0.40
CA ASN A 162 -6.49 6.87 -1.15
C ASN A 162 -8.00 6.56 -1.30
N VAL A 163 -8.67 6.13 -0.23
CA VAL A 163 -10.14 6.22 -0.15
C VAL A 163 -10.54 7.64 0.24
N TYR A 164 -11.33 8.30 -0.59
CA TYR A 164 -11.76 9.69 -0.37
C TYR A 164 -13.21 9.74 0.08
N ASN A 165 -13.59 10.72 0.90
CA ASN A 165 -14.98 10.92 1.34
C ASN A 165 -15.98 11.26 0.22
N GLY A 166 -15.49 11.52 -0.99
CA GLY A 166 -16.32 11.78 -2.16
C GLY A 166 -15.48 11.93 -3.42
N ILE A 167 -16.13 11.78 -4.58
CA ILE A 167 -15.45 11.77 -5.88
C ILE A 167 -14.66 13.05 -6.17
N LYS A 168 -15.16 14.20 -5.73
CA LYS A 168 -14.52 15.51 -5.93
C LYS A 168 -13.26 15.71 -5.07
N ASN A 169 -13.09 14.89 -4.03
CA ASN A 169 -11.94 14.95 -3.14
C ASN A 169 -10.76 14.11 -3.69
N ALA A 170 -10.99 13.31 -4.74
CA ALA A 170 -9.93 12.55 -5.37
C ALA A 170 -9.07 13.46 -6.28
N PRO A 171 -7.74 13.37 -6.21
CA PRO A 171 -6.82 14.26 -6.94
C PRO A 171 -6.94 14.12 -8.45
N ASN A 172 -7.35 12.94 -8.94
CA ASN A 172 -7.54 12.67 -10.36
C ASN A 172 -8.95 13.05 -10.86
N TYR A 173 -9.80 13.64 -10.04
CA TYR A 173 -11.11 14.10 -10.49
C TYR A 173 -10.95 15.32 -11.42
N PRO A 174 -11.45 15.28 -12.66
CA PRO A 174 -11.24 16.37 -13.61
C PRO A 174 -12.04 17.61 -13.19
N ALA A 175 -11.32 18.72 -12.98
CA ALA A 175 -11.93 20.01 -12.70
C ALA A 175 -12.87 20.41 -13.84
N GLY A 176 -14.09 20.83 -13.50
CA GLY A 176 -15.11 21.20 -14.48
C GLY A 176 -15.78 20.03 -15.21
N PHE A 177 -15.59 18.79 -14.75
CA PHE A 177 -16.31 17.63 -15.29
C PHE A 177 -17.83 17.83 -15.20
N LYS A 178 -18.50 17.61 -16.33
CA LYS A 178 -19.97 17.65 -16.45
C LYS A 178 -20.48 16.26 -16.82
N ALA A 179 -21.05 15.55 -15.84
CA ALA A 179 -21.71 14.28 -16.10
C ALA A 179 -22.92 14.49 -17.04
N ILE A 180 -23.14 13.54 -17.96
CA ILE A 180 -24.37 13.52 -18.76
C ILE A 180 -25.51 12.85 -17.98
N GLN A 181 -26.75 13.16 -18.36
CA GLN A 181 -27.92 12.45 -17.89
C GLN A 181 -27.83 10.97 -18.31
N ASP A 182 -28.19 10.06 -17.39
CA ASP A 182 -28.11 8.60 -17.57
C ASP A 182 -26.72 8.03 -17.91
N GLY A 183 -25.67 8.86 -17.82
CA GLY A 183 -24.28 8.45 -18.04
C GLY A 183 -23.63 7.74 -16.85
N LYS A 184 -24.40 7.19 -15.91
CA LYS A 184 -23.85 6.48 -14.74
C LYS A 184 -24.32 5.04 -14.70
N THR A 185 -23.36 4.11 -14.58
CA THR A 185 -23.66 2.70 -14.33
C THR A 185 -22.97 2.21 -13.05
N PHE A 186 -23.65 1.31 -12.35
CA PHE A 186 -23.19 0.71 -11.10
C PHE A 186 -23.05 -0.79 -11.30
N ASN A 187 -21.83 -1.30 -11.16
CA ASN A 187 -21.49 -2.68 -11.39
C ASN A 187 -21.03 -3.34 -10.10
N THR A 188 -21.29 -4.64 -9.96
CA THR A 188 -20.73 -5.42 -8.85
C THR A 188 -19.22 -5.49 -8.96
N VAL A 189 -18.52 -5.31 -7.83
CA VAL A 189 -17.07 -5.48 -7.76
C VAL A 189 -16.76 -6.97 -7.91
N LYS A 190 -16.23 -7.35 -9.08
CA LYS A 190 -15.94 -8.75 -9.41
C LYS A 190 -14.67 -9.27 -8.71
N ASN A 191 -13.68 -8.40 -8.55
CA ASN A 191 -12.43 -8.74 -7.89
C ASN A 191 -12.64 -8.79 -6.36
N GLN A 192 -12.59 -10.00 -5.79
CA GLN A 192 -12.85 -10.22 -4.36
C GLN A 192 -11.78 -9.63 -3.45
N ASP A 193 -10.53 -9.60 -3.89
CA ASP A 193 -9.42 -8.99 -3.15
C ASP A 193 -9.63 -7.48 -3.00
N VAL A 194 -10.00 -6.82 -4.10
CA VAL A 194 -10.35 -5.39 -4.10
C VAL A 194 -11.58 -5.16 -3.22
N LEU A 195 -12.61 -6.00 -3.31
CA LEU A 195 -13.81 -5.85 -2.49
C LEU A 195 -13.52 -6.03 -0.99
N LYS A 196 -12.64 -6.96 -0.63
CA LYS A 196 -12.21 -7.17 0.76
C LYS A 196 -11.49 -5.92 1.28
N GLY A 197 -10.47 -5.43 0.56
CA GLY A 197 -9.75 -4.21 0.97
C GLY A 197 -10.65 -2.98 1.04
N LEU A 198 -11.62 -2.84 0.13
CA LEU A 198 -12.62 -1.78 0.19
C LEU A 198 -13.50 -1.86 1.46
N ARG A 199 -13.86 -3.08 1.87
CA ARG A 199 -14.67 -3.33 3.06
C ARG A 199 -13.94 -3.11 4.38
N GLU A 200 -12.61 -3.15 4.36
CA GLU A 200 -11.78 -2.74 5.50
C GLU A 200 -11.88 -1.21 5.73
N HIS A 201 -12.04 -0.41 4.67
CA HIS A 201 -12.25 1.05 4.78
C HIS A 201 -13.69 1.47 5.09
N GLU A 202 -14.66 0.68 4.61
CA GLU A 202 -16.07 0.81 4.97
C GLU A 202 -16.79 -0.50 4.70
N ALA A 203 -17.31 -1.13 5.76
CA ALA A 203 -18.12 -2.32 5.64
C ALA A 203 -19.38 -2.08 4.79
N GLY A 204 -19.84 -3.14 4.11
CA GLY A 204 -21.07 -3.10 3.33
C GLY A 204 -20.85 -3.21 1.83
N VAL A 205 -21.73 -2.55 1.07
CA VAL A 205 -21.77 -2.68 -0.39
C VAL A 205 -20.85 -1.66 -1.04
N TRP A 206 -19.97 -2.17 -1.89
CA TRP A 206 -19.19 -1.37 -2.82
C TRP A 206 -19.59 -1.68 -4.25
N LYS A 207 -19.60 -0.66 -5.11
CA LYS A 207 -19.89 -0.77 -6.55
C LYS A 207 -18.74 -0.21 -7.37
N LYS A 208 -18.47 -0.80 -8.53
CA LYS A 208 -17.67 -0.17 -9.58
C LYS A 208 -18.57 0.76 -10.38
N VAL A 209 -18.22 2.03 -10.42
CA VAL A 209 -19.01 3.08 -11.07
C VAL A 209 -18.28 3.57 -12.32
N TYR A 210 -19.05 3.78 -13.38
CA TYR A 210 -18.63 4.46 -14.61
C TYR A 210 -19.51 5.69 -14.77
N SER A 211 -18.91 6.87 -14.85
CA SER A 211 -19.62 8.14 -15.02
C SER A 211 -19.12 8.84 -16.28
N ASP A 212 -19.94 8.81 -17.33
CA ASP A 212 -19.68 9.48 -18.60
C ASP A 212 -20.04 10.96 -18.52
N GLY A 213 -19.28 11.75 -19.25
CA GLY A 213 -19.43 13.19 -19.25
C GLY A 213 -18.48 13.90 -20.20
N TYR A 214 -18.36 15.20 -19.98
CA TYR A 214 -17.46 16.06 -20.71
C TYR A 214 -16.42 16.65 -19.75
N ALA A 215 -15.15 16.64 -20.17
CA ALA A 215 -14.09 17.41 -19.55
C ALA A 215 -14.29 18.91 -19.85
N SER A 216 -13.55 19.78 -19.15
CA SER A 216 -13.63 21.24 -19.29
C SER A 216 -13.37 21.73 -20.73
N ASN A 217 -12.53 21.00 -21.48
CA ASN A 217 -12.24 21.27 -22.89
C ASN A 217 -13.26 20.68 -23.88
N GLY A 218 -14.37 20.13 -23.39
CA GLY A 218 -15.41 19.50 -24.22
C GLY A 218 -15.10 18.08 -24.68
N ALA A 219 -13.97 17.48 -24.30
CA ALA A 219 -13.66 16.09 -24.63
C ALA A 219 -14.60 15.13 -23.91
N LYS A 220 -15.07 14.10 -24.62
CA LYS A 220 -15.82 12.98 -24.02
C LYS A 220 -14.88 12.17 -23.12
N VAL A 221 -15.26 12.01 -21.86
CA VAL A 221 -14.51 11.22 -20.89
C VAL A 221 -15.44 10.39 -20.03
N SER A 222 -14.91 9.31 -19.46
CA SER A 222 -15.58 8.47 -18.49
C SER A 222 -14.74 8.38 -17.22
N ILE A 223 -15.34 8.67 -16.07
CA ILE A 223 -14.70 8.53 -14.77
C ILE A 223 -15.04 7.16 -14.20
N HIS A 224 -14.02 6.34 -13.97
CA HIS A 224 -14.13 5.00 -13.41
C HIS A 224 -13.67 5.04 -11.95
N TYR A 225 -14.45 4.49 -11.03
CA TYR A 225 -14.11 4.47 -9.60
C TYR A 225 -14.86 3.37 -8.86
N PHE A 226 -14.48 3.08 -7.62
CA PHE A 226 -15.28 2.29 -6.68
C PHE A 226 -15.99 3.25 -5.73
N GLN A 227 -17.23 2.94 -5.34
CA GLN A 227 -18.02 3.75 -4.44
C GLN A 227 -18.68 2.90 -3.36
N SER A 228 -18.60 3.36 -2.11
CA SER A 228 -19.28 2.78 -0.95
C SER A 228 -20.72 3.31 -0.82
N GLN A 229 -21.50 2.71 0.06
CA GLN A 229 -22.87 3.17 0.36
C GLN A 229 -22.92 4.59 0.94
N SER A 230 -21.91 5.01 1.72
CA SER A 230 -21.83 6.36 2.28
C SER A 230 -21.33 7.42 1.27
N GLY A 231 -20.86 6.98 0.11
CA GLY A 231 -20.31 7.85 -0.93
C GLY A 231 -18.79 7.97 -0.94
N LYS A 232 -18.06 7.26 -0.06
CA LYS A 232 -16.60 7.12 -0.16
C LYS A 232 -16.22 6.55 -1.51
N VAL A 233 -15.09 7.00 -2.07
CA VAL A 233 -14.61 6.53 -3.37
C VAL A 233 -13.17 6.06 -3.33
N PHE A 234 -12.84 5.17 -4.25
CA PHE A 234 -11.49 4.65 -4.44
C PHE A 234 -11.18 4.48 -5.94
N ASP A 235 -9.90 4.54 -6.31
CA ASP A 235 -9.41 4.34 -7.68
C ASP A 235 -10.09 5.23 -8.74
N VAL A 236 -10.17 6.55 -8.49
CA VAL A 236 -10.74 7.50 -9.45
C VAL A 236 -9.81 7.67 -10.65
N LYS A 237 -10.28 7.21 -11.82
CA LYS A 237 -9.54 7.23 -13.09
C LYS A 237 -10.36 7.90 -14.18
N VAL A 238 -9.72 8.73 -14.98
CA VAL A 238 -10.33 9.34 -16.17
C VAL A 238 -9.92 8.52 -17.40
N LYS A 239 -10.90 8.14 -18.22
CA LYS A 239 -10.71 7.44 -19.50
C LYS A 239 -11.24 8.30 -20.63
N ASN A 240 -10.55 8.26 -21.77
CA ASN A 240 -10.99 8.93 -22.97
C ASN A 240 -12.20 8.20 -23.57
N GLY A 241 -13.19 8.97 -24.03
CA GLY A 241 -14.45 8.44 -24.52
C GLY A 241 -15.43 8.06 -23.41
N TRP A 242 -16.65 7.72 -23.82
CA TRP A 242 -17.69 7.20 -22.93
C TRP A 242 -17.58 5.69 -22.82
N SER A 243 -17.87 5.16 -21.62
CA SER A 243 -17.74 3.74 -21.31
C SER A 243 -19.08 3.04 -21.15
N ASN A 244 -20.15 3.78 -20.89
CA ASN A 244 -21.50 3.24 -20.95
C ASN A 244 -21.93 3.19 -22.41
N LYS A 245 -22.37 2.01 -22.84
CA LYS A 245 -22.93 1.78 -24.17
C LYS A 245 -24.43 1.88 -24.13
#